data_AF-A0A7K4KVZ3-F1
#
_entry.id   AF-A0A7K4KVZ3-F1
#
_cell.length_a   1.000
_cell.length_b   1.000
_cell.length_c   1.000
_cell.angle_alpha   90.00
_cell.angle_beta   90.00
_cell.angle_gamma   90.00
#
_symmetry.space_group_name_H-M   'P 1'
#
loop_
_entity.id
_entity.type
_entity.pdbx_description
1 polymer ?
#
loop_
_entity_poly.entity_id
_entity_poly.type
_entity_poly.pdbx_seq_one_letter_code
_entity_poly.pdbx_strand_id
1 'polypeptide(L)'
;QKEQMKKENGGKEVEERLLFHGAQASFLELTCNANIDWRICGSNGTTYGKGTYFARDASYSHEYCQAAVKPAVMFVARVLVGDFVEGNARYVRPPSKPASTLRFYDSCVDNKLNPSIFVVFEKKQIYPEYLIEYNEIEKKCIVS
;
A
#
# COMPACT_ATOMS: atom_id res chain seq x y z
N GLN A 1 -14.34 -7.81 5.49
CA GLN A 1 -12.93 -8.05 5.88
C GLN A 1 -12.64 -7.60 7.31
N LYS A 2 -12.84 -6.33 7.66
CA LYS A 2 -12.58 -5.80 9.02
C LYS A 2 -13.19 -6.64 10.14
N GLU A 3 -14.48 -6.94 10.06
CA GLU A 3 -15.18 -7.79 11.04
C GLU A 3 -14.60 -9.21 11.13
N GLN A 4 -14.12 -9.76 10.01
CA GLN A 4 -13.48 -11.07 10.01
C GLN A 4 -12.13 -11.01 10.74
N MET A 5 -11.28 -10.04 10.42
CA MET A 5 -9.99 -9.83 11.09
C MET A 5 -10.18 -9.57 12.60
N LYS A 6 -11.21 -8.81 12.98
CA LYS A 6 -11.57 -8.57 14.39
C LYS A 6 -11.92 -9.87 15.12
N LYS A 7 -12.76 -10.73 14.51
CA LYS A 7 -13.08 -12.05 15.07
C LYS A 7 -11.84 -12.93 15.20
N GLU A 8 -11.00 -12.96 14.17
CA GLU A 8 -9.75 -13.74 14.16
C GLU A 8 -8.74 -13.22 15.19
N ASN A 9 -8.77 -11.93 15.52
CA ASN A 9 -7.94 -11.29 16.54
C ASN A 9 -8.57 -11.28 17.95
N GLY A 10 -9.54 -12.17 18.23
CA GLY A 10 -10.15 -12.31 19.55
C GLY A 10 -11.01 -11.11 19.97
N GLY A 11 -11.62 -10.42 19.00
CA GLY A 11 -12.49 -9.27 19.21
C GLY A 11 -11.78 -7.93 19.33
N LYS A 12 -10.44 -7.90 19.27
CA LYS A 12 -9.66 -6.67 19.28
C LYS A 12 -9.86 -5.88 17.98
N GLU A 13 -9.87 -4.56 18.09
CA GLU A 13 -9.91 -3.69 16.92
C GLU A 13 -8.74 -3.96 15.99
N VAL A 14 -9.02 -3.87 14.69
CA VAL A 14 -8.03 -4.09 13.63
C VAL A 14 -7.34 -2.76 13.37
N GLU A 15 -6.01 -2.75 13.40
CA GLU A 15 -5.26 -1.55 13.06
C GLU A 15 -5.52 -1.15 11.61
N GLU A 16 -5.89 0.12 11.44
CA GLU A 16 -6.29 0.71 10.17
C GLU A 16 -5.54 2.02 9.98
N ARG A 17 -5.05 2.26 8.76
CA ARG A 17 -4.30 3.47 8.41
C ARG A 17 -4.75 4.04 7.07
N LEU A 18 -4.71 5.37 6.97
CA LEU A 18 -4.76 6.07 5.69
C LEU A 18 -3.34 6.13 5.13
N LEU A 19 -3.13 5.57 3.94
CA LEU A 19 -1.82 5.45 3.31
C LEU A 19 -1.88 5.83 1.84
N PHE A 20 -0.76 6.29 1.31
CA PHE A 20 -0.63 6.73 -0.07
C PHE A 20 -0.26 5.57 -1.01
N HIS A 21 -0.78 5.60 -2.23
CA HIS A 21 -0.42 4.69 -3.30
C HIS A 21 -0.24 5.49 -4.60
N GLY A 22 0.98 5.52 -5.12
CA GLY A 22 1.25 6.12 -6.43
C GLY A 22 0.58 5.31 -7.52
N ALA A 23 -0.17 5.98 -8.41
CA ALA A 23 -0.85 5.32 -9.51
C ALA A 23 -0.37 5.87 -10.85
N GLN A 24 -0.38 5.01 -11.87
CA GLN A 24 -0.24 5.47 -13.25
C GLN A 24 -1.62 5.93 -13.73
N ALA A 25 -1.69 7.07 -14.41
CA ALA A 25 -2.96 7.63 -14.89
C ALA A 25 -3.73 6.63 -15.80
N SER A 26 -3.00 5.81 -16.55
CA SER A 26 -3.54 4.72 -17.39
C SER A 26 -4.26 3.62 -16.60
N PHE A 27 -4.05 3.53 -15.29
CA PHE A 27 -4.61 2.50 -14.41
C PHE A 27 -5.78 2.98 -13.55
N LEU A 28 -6.15 4.25 -13.64
CA LEU A 28 -7.17 4.84 -12.78
C LEU A 28 -8.54 4.19 -12.96
N GLU A 29 -8.96 4.00 -14.22
CA GLU A 29 -10.27 3.42 -14.53
C GLU A 29 -10.37 1.95 -14.08
N LEU A 30 -9.28 1.19 -14.18
CA LEU A 30 -9.20 -0.19 -13.69
C LEU A 30 -9.12 -0.25 -12.17
N THR A 31 -8.39 0.66 -11.53
CA THR A 31 -8.22 0.70 -10.07
C THR A 31 -9.53 1.07 -9.37
N CYS A 32 -10.25 2.05 -9.89
CA CYS A 32 -11.55 2.46 -9.36
C CYS A 32 -12.62 1.37 -9.53
N ASN A 33 -12.58 0.59 -10.61
CA ASN A 33 -13.59 -0.43 -10.90
C ASN A 33 -13.26 -1.83 -10.32
N ALA A 34 -11.98 -2.20 -10.20
CA ALA A 34 -11.55 -3.56 -9.82
C ALA A 34 -10.85 -3.63 -8.45
N ASN A 35 -10.68 -2.49 -7.76
CA ASN A 35 -9.83 -2.31 -6.58
C ASN A 35 -8.33 -2.48 -6.93
N ILE A 36 -7.41 -1.96 -6.10
CA ILE A 36 -5.97 -1.98 -6.41
C ILE A 36 -5.44 -3.43 -6.40
N ASP A 37 -5.09 -3.97 -7.58
CA ASP A 37 -4.50 -5.30 -7.74
C ASP A 37 -3.06 -5.20 -8.27
N TRP A 38 -2.10 -5.53 -7.41
CA TRP A 38 -0.66 -5.48 -7.71
C TRP A 38 -0.26 -6.33 -8.93
N ARG A 39 -1.04 -7.35 -9.29
CA ARG A 39 -0.77 -8.20 -10.46
C ARG A 39 -0.97 -7.43 -11.77
N ILE A 40 -1.70 -6.32 -11.72
CA ILE A 40 -2.00 -5.49 -12.86
C ILE A 40 -1.14 -4.22 -12.89
N CYS A 41 -0.72 -3.70 -11.72
CA CYS A 41 0.07 -2.46 -11.61
C CYS A 41 1.60 -2.63 -11.75
N GLY A 42 2.10 -3.83 -12.06
CA GLY A 42 3.54 -4.10 -12.23
C GLY A 42 4.30 -4.22 -10.90
N SER A 43 5.17 -5.23 -10.83
CA SER A 43 5.92 -5.61 -9.63
C SER A 43 7.24 -4.83 -9.51
N ASN A 44 7.19 -3.50 -9.41
CA ASN A 44 8.41 -2.72 -9.20
C ASN A 44 8.81 -2.78 -7.71
N GLY A 45 9.91 -3.48 -7.40
CA GLY A 45 10.48 -3.51 -6.05
C GLY A 45 9.71 -4.37 -5.05
N THR A 46 9.58 -5.67 -5.30
CA THR A 46 8.98 -6.61 -4.33
C THR A 46 9.92 -6.95 -3.17
N THR A 47 10.54 -5.95 -2.53
CA THR A 47 11.54 -6.15 -1.48
C THR A 47 10.94 -6.75 -0.21
N TYR A 48 9.70 -6.37 0.10
CA TYR A 48 9.00 -6.73 1.34
C TYR A 48 7.84 -7.72 1.13
N GLY A 49 7.69 -8.21 -0.10
CA GLY A 49 6.67 -9.20 -0.48
C GLY A 49 6.03 -8.90 -1.84
N LYS A 50 5.31 -9.89 -2.36
CA LYS A 50 4.53 -9.82 -3.60
C LYS A 50 3.08 -9.43 -3.28
N GLY A 51 2.87 -8.15 -3.04
CA GLY A 51 1.57 -7.57 -2.69
C GLY A 51 1.47 -6.12 -3.15
N THR A 52 0.39 -5.46 -2.76
CA THR A 52 0.16 -4.04 -3.02
C THR A 52 0.90 -3.19 -1.99
N TYR A 53 1.71 -2.23 -2.45
CA TYR A 53 2.53 -1.36 -1.61
C TYR A 53 1.81 -0.05 -1.32
N PHE A 54 1.84 0.37 -0.07
CA PHE A 54 1.34 1.66 0.40
C PHE A 54 2.42 2.36 1.22
N ALA A 55 2.49 3.69 1.11
CA ALA A 55 3.45 4.49 1.86
C ALA A 55 2.75 5.35 2.91
N ARG A 56 3.43 5.56 4.04
CA ARG A 56 3.02 6.57 5.02
C ARG A 56 3.16 7.98 4.44
N ASP A 57 4.23 8.22 3.70
CA ASP A 57 4.61 9.55 3.22
C ASP A 57 4.31 9.67 1.71
N ALA A 58 3.57 10.71 1.33
CA ALA A 58 3.18 10.96 -0.05
C ALA A 58 4.37 11.14 -1.01
N SER A 59 5.49 11.69 -0.51
CA SER A 59 6.72 11.87 -1.28
C SER A 59 7.30 10.54 -1.78
N TYR A 60 7.17 9.46 -0.99
CA TYR A 60 7.60 8.13 -1.43
C TYR A 60 6.68 7.61 -2.53
N SER A 61 5.35 7.76 -2.39
CA SER A 61 4.39 7.38 -3.43
C SER A 61 4.51 8.20 -4.71
N HIS A 62 4.98 9.45 -4.63
CA HIS A 62 5.23 10.29 -5.80
C HIS A 62 6.26 9.68 -6.75
N GLU A 63 7.30 9.01 -6.25
CA GLU A 63 8.31 8.33 -7.09
C GLU A 63 7.70 7.23 -7.99
N TYR A 64 6.52 6.74 -7.63
CA TYR A 64 5.77 5.73 -8.39
C TYR A 64 4.64 6.33 -9.23
N CYS A 65 4.39 7.64 -9.12
CA CYS A 65 3.56 8.38 -10.07
C CYS A 65 4.35 8.53 -11.37
N GLN A 66 3.77 8.18 -12.52
CA GLN A 66 4.48 8.24 -13.80
C GLN A 66 4.91 9.69 -14.12
N ALA A 67 6.23 9.95 -14.09
CA ALA A 67 6.80 11.29 -14.30
C ALA A 67 6.46 11.94 -15.65
N ALA A 68 6.14 11.13 -16.67
CA ALA A 68 5.86 11.60 -18.02
C ALA A 68 4.40 12.05 -18.25
N VAL A 69 3.48 11.73 -17.33
CA VAL A 69 2.05 12.05 -17.48
C VAL A 69 1.65 13.08 -16.44
N LYS A 70 1.28 14.27 -16.90
CA LYS A 70 0.68 15.31 -16.06
C LYS A 70 -0.84 15.34 -16.30
N PRO A 71 -1.67 15.49 -15.26
CA PRO A 71 -1.29 15.62 -13.84
C PRO A 71 -0.77 14.31 -13.23
N ALA A 72 0.06 14.41 -12.19
CA ALA A 72 0.44 13.26 -11.38
C ALA A 72 -0.74 12.85 -10.50
N VAL A 73 -0.93 11.54 -10.31
CA VAL A 73 -2.10 11.00 -9.62
C VAL A 73 -1.70 9.98 -8.57
N MET A 74 -2.23 10.11 -7.36
CA MET A 74 -2.05 9.14 -6.27
C MET A 74 -3.36 8.89 -5.53
N PHE A 75 -3.52 7.70 -4.96
CA PHE A 75 -4.62 7.38 -4.06
C PHE A 75 -4.23 7.59 -2.61
N VAL A 76 -5.20 8.00 -1.79
CA VAL A 76 -5.20 7.72 -0.36
C VAL A 76 -6.17 6.59 -0.13
N ALA A 77 -5.66 5.48 0.40
CA ALA A 77 -6.45 4.31 0.71
C ALA A 77 -6.54 4.11 2.22
N ARG A 78 -7.71 3.68 2.67
CA ARG A 78 -7.93 3.12 4.00
C ARG A 78 -7.54 1.66 3.96
N VAL A 79 -6.50 1.33 4.71
CA VAL A 79 -5.85 0.02 4.67
C VAL A 79 -5.94 -0.64 6.03
N LEU A 80 -6.51 -1.84 6.07
CA LEU A 80 -6.54 -2.71 7.24
C LEU A 80 -5.18 -3.38 7.40
N VAL A 81 -4.23 -2.67 8.01
CA VAL A 81 -2.85 -3.15 8.19
C VAL A 81 -2.74 -4.26 9.24
N GLY A 82 -3.65 -4.29 10.22
CA GLY A 82 -3.70 -5.29 11.28
C GLY A 82 -2.36 -5.47 12.00
N ASP A 83 -2.07 -6.69 12.45
CA ASP A 83 -0.76 -7.02 13.00
C ASP A 83 0.23 -7.20 11.84
N PHE A 84 1.31 -6.44 11.86
CA PHE A 84 2.32 -6.46 10.80
C PHE A 84 3.67 -7.04 11.25
N VAL A 85 4.47 -7.44 10.28
CA VAL A 85 5.81 -8.02 10.46
C VAL A 85 6.74 -7.51 9.36
N GLU A 86 8.04 -7.56 9.59
CA GLU A 86 9.02 -7.20 8.57
C GLU A 86 8.88 -8.12 7.35
N GLY A 87 8.87 -7.51 6.17
CA GLY A 87 8.63 -8.20 4.92
C GLY A 87 9.85 -8.94 4.38
N ASN A 88 9.60 -9.78 3.39
CA ASN A 88 10.63 -10.49 2.66
C ASN A 88 10.21 -10.65 1.20
N ALA A 89 11.16 -10.51 0.27
CA ALA A 89 10.86 -10.58 -1.16
C ALA A 89 10.24 -11.91 -1.62
N ARG A 90 10.42 -12.98 -0.85
CA ARG A 90 9.84 -14.31 -1.14
C ARG A 90 8.39 -14.44 -0.69
N TYR A 91 7.88 -13.55 0.15
CA TYR A 91 6.53 -13.65 0.68
C TYR A 91 5.48 -13.41 -0.40
N VAL A 92 4.58 -14.38 -0.56
CA VAL A 92 3.36 -14.31 -1.39
C VAL A 92 2.10 -14.08 -0.54
N ARG A 93 2.28 -14.12 0.78
CA ARG A 93 1.32 -13.82 1.85
C ARG A 93 2.13 -13.52 3.13
N PRO A 94 1.56 -12.87 4.15
CA PRO A 94 2.27 -12.66 5.41
C PRO A 94 2.66 -14.01 6.07
N PRO A 95 3.78 -14.08 6.80
CA PRO A 95 4.20 -15.30 7.49
C PRO A 95 3.32 -15.61 8.71
N SER A 96 3.45 -16.82 9.26
CA SER A 96 2.75 -17.20 10.51
C SER A 96 3.32 -16.50 11.74
N LYS A 97 2.49 -16.24 12.75
CA LYS A 97 2.90 -15.66 14.02
C LYS A 97 3.69 -16.70 14.85
N PRO A 98 4.75 -16.30 15.59
CA PRO A 98 5.57 -17.26 16.34
C PRO A 98 4.78 -18.11 17.35
N ALA A 99 3.73 -17.52 17.95
CA ALA A 99 2.90 -18.19 18.95
C ALA A 99 1.87 -19.17 18.37
N SER A 100 1.68 -19.21 17.04
CA SER A 100 0.72 -20.12 16.40
C SER A 100 0.97 -20.24 14.90
N THR A 101 1.13 -21.48 14.41
CA THR A 101 1.25 -21.77 12.97
C THR A 101 -0.07 -21.56 12.21
N LEU A 102 -1.20 -21.48 12.91
CA LEU A 102 -2.53 -21.29 12.32
C LEU A 102 -2.89 -19.81 12.16
N ARG A 103 -2.19 -18.90 12.84
CA ARG A 103 -2.41 -17.47 12.73
C ARG A 103 -1.31 -16.82 11.91
N PHE A 104 -1.70 -16.01 10.94
CA PHE A 104 -0.80 -15.24 10.10
C PHE A 104 -0.80 -13.78 10.54
N TYR A 105 0.26 -13.06 10.19
CA TYR A 105 0.21 -11.59 10.20
C TYR A 105 -0.77 -11.10 9.12
N ASP A 106 -1.18 -9.85 9.22
CA ASP A 106 -2.17 -9.24 8.34
C ASP A 106 -1.51 -8.46 7.19
N SER A 107 -0.30 -7.93 7.43
CA SER A 107 0.50 -7.22 6.42
C SER A 107 2.00 -7.36 6.68
N CYS A 108 2.82 -6.91 5.73
CA CYS A 108 4.27 -6.81 5.87
C CYS A 108 4.74 -5.35 5.82
N VAL A 109 5.85 -5.02 6.46
CA VAL A 109 6.42 -3.67 6.52
C VAL A 109 7.92 -3.66 6.25
N ASP A 110 8.46 -2.48 5.96
CA ASP A 110 9.91 -2.24 5.86
C ASP A 110 10.61 -2.26 7.23
N ASN A 111 9.98 -1.69 8.26
CA ASN A 111 10.55 -1.60 9.60
C ASN A 111 9.44 -1.76 10.65
N LYS A 112 9.60 -2.70 11.60
CA LYS A 112 8.57 -2.96 12.63
C LYS A 112 8.39 -1.82 13.64
N LEU A 113 9.46 -1.08 13.94
CA LEU A 113 9.45 -0.02 14.96
C LEU A 113 8.89 1.29 14.41
N ASN A 114 9.20 1.60 13.15
CA ASN A 114 8.73 2.80 12.48
C ASN A 114 8.42 2.51 11.00
N PRO A 115 7.28 1.85 10.72
CA PRO A 115 6.94 1.44 9.37
C PRO A 115 6.64 2.65 8.48
N SER A 116 7.31 2.72 7.33
CA SER A 116 7.07 3.71 6.29
C SER A 116 6.39 3.12 5.05
N ILE A 117 6.53 1.81 4.86
CA ILE A 117 5.95 1.05 3.75
C ILE A 117 5.13 -0.11 4.31
N PHE A 118 3.93 -0.31 3.76
CA PHE A 118 3.05 -1.43 4.06
C PHE A 118 2.77 -2.24 2.80
N VAL A 119 2.92 -3.56 2.89
CA VAL A 119 2.61 -4.50 1.83
C VAL A 119 1.41 -5.33 2.24
N VAL A 120 0.35 -5.22 1.44
CA VAL A 120 -0.94 -5.90 1.68
C VAL A 120 -1.20 -6.90 0.55
N PHE A 121 -1.58 -8.11 0.92
CA PHE A 121 -1.67 -9.24 -0.01
C PHE A 121 -3.11 -9.54 -0.42
N GLU A 122 -4.10 -9.11 0.37
CA GLU A 122 -5.53 -9.31 0.10
C GLU A 122 -6.21 -7.98 -0.23
N LYS A 123 -6.81 -7.89 -1.42
CA LYS A 123 -7.48 -6.68 -1.90
C LYS A 123 -8.64 -6.23 -1.02
N LYS A 124 -9.30 -7.16 -0.31
CA LYS A 124 -10.39 -6.82 0.62
C LYS A 124 -9.92 -6.04 1.86
N GLN A 125 -8.61 -5.96 2.11
CA GLN A 125 -8.04 -5.10 3.16
C GLN A 125 -7.89 -3.64 2.72
N ILE A 126 -8.16 -3.32 1.46
CA ILE A 126 -7.90 -2.02 0.85
C ILE A 126 -9.22 -1.39 0.42
N TYR A 127 -9.42 -0.13 0.81
CA TYR A 127 -10.50 0.72 0.32
C TYR A 127 -9.90 2.04 -0.19
N PRO A 128 -9.83 2.26 -1.52
CA PRO A 128 -9.41 3.54 -2.09
C PRO A 128 -10.42 4.62 -1.71
N GLU A 129 -10.03 5.56 -0.85
CA GLU A 129 -10.95 6.52 -0.25
C GLU A 129 -10.91 7.87 -0.97
N TYR A 130 -9.72 8.29 -1.40
CA TYR A 130 -9.53 9.54 -2.13
C TYR A 130 -8.59 9.36 -3.33
N LEU A 131 -8.87 10.14 -4.37
CA LEU A 131 -7.97 10.35 -5.50
C LEU A 131 -7.39 11.76 -5.40
N ILE A 132 -6.06 11.88 -5.46
CA ILE A 132 -5.36 13.15 -5.45
C ILE A 132 -4.72 13.35 -6.81
N GLU A 133 -5.09 14.45 -7.47
CA GLU A 133 -4.45 14.93 -8.69
C GLU A 133 -3.68 16.21 -8.39
N TYR A 134 -2.41 16.27 -8.80
CA TYR A 134 -1.55 17.42 -8.55
C TYR A 134 -0.52 17.60 -9.68
N ASN A 135 0.01 18.81 -9.80
CA ASN A 135 1.02 19.16 -10.78
C ASN A 135 2.30 19.60 -10.09
N GLU A 136 3.44 19.09 -10.55
CA GLU A 136 4.71 19.70 -10.21
C GLU A 136 4.85 21.04 -10.94
N ILE A 137 5.04 22.10 -10.18
CA ILE A 137 5.41 23.41 -10.71
C ILE A 137 6.88 23.30 -11.11
N GLU A 138 7.20 23.55 -12.38
CA GLU A 138 8.58 23.59 -12.86
C GLU A 138 9.39 24.58 -12.01
N LYS A 139 10.36 24.08 -11.26
CA LYS A 139 11.37 24.92 -10.61
C LYS A 139 12.29 25.47 -11.70
N LYS A 140 11.91 26.56 -12.35
CA LYS A 140 12.83 27.34 -13.19
C LYS A 140 13.86 28.00 -12.28
N CYS A 141 14.98 27.32 -12.05
CA CYS A 141 16.17 27.98 -11.51
C CYS A 141 16.78 28.80 -12.65
N ILE A 142 16.43 30.08 -12.73
CA ILE A 142 17.11 31.03 -13.59
C ILE A 142 18.37 31.44 -12.84
N VAL A 143 19.51 30.84 -13.20
CA VAL A 143 20.81 31.37 -12.81
C VAL A 143 21.13 32.49 -13.80
N SER A 144 20.90 33.73 -13.36
CA SER A 144 21.34 34.96 -14.06
C SER A 144 22.70 35.41 -13.53
#